data_AF-A0A3D0N9B6-F1
#
_entry.id   AF-A0A3D0N9B6-F1
#
_cell.length_a   1.000
_cell.length_b   1.000
_cell.length_c   1.000
_cell.angle_alpha   90.00
_cell.angle_beta   90.00
_cell.angle_gamma   90.00
#
_symmetry.space_group_name_H-M   'P 1'
#
loop_
_entity.id
_entity.type
_entity.pdbx_description
1 polymer ?
#
loop_
_entity_poly.entity_id
_entity_poly.type
_entity_poly.pdbx_seq_one_letter_code
_entity_poly.pdbx_strand_id
1 'polypeptide(L)'
;MNNQRKSLWRFNLLIVISALFMLPLVLMLLASLKPAEQLTGDPYSLLPERVVWSNYQQALEVVPYLKYLANSIVLCLGSVLGTVVSCSLVAYGFARLRWRGRKA
;
A
#
# COMPACT_ATOMS: atom_id res chain seq x y z
N MET A 1 20.40 31.66 14.76
CA MET A 1 18.99 31.39 15.14
C MET A 1 18.02 31.06 13.98
N ASN A 2 18.32 31.34 12.70
CA ASN A 2 17.37 31.07 11.59
C ASN A 2 17.22 29.60 11.15
N ASN A 3 18.17 28.71 11.44
CA ASN A 3 18.08 27.30 11.00
C ASN A 3 17.10 26.46 11.82
N GLN A 4 16.90 26.77 13.11
CA GLN A 4 15.95 26.03 13.97
C GLN A 4 14.51 26.27 13.53
N ARG A 5 14.16 27.52 13.19
CA ARG A 5 12.82 27.90 12.67
C ARG A 5 12.55 27.31 11.27
N LYS A 6 13.58 27.24 10.41
CA LYS A 6 13.50 26.56 9.10
C LYS A 6 13.31 25.04 9.25
N SER A 7 13.93 24.43 10.25
CA SER A 7 13.75 23.00 10.56
C SER A 7 12.33 22.69 11.03
N LEU A 8 11.81 23.46 11.99
CA LEU A 8 10.43 23.31 12.50
C LEU A 8 9.36 23.51 11.40
N TRP A 9 9.59 24.45 10.47
CA TRP A 9 8.68 24.64 9.34
C TRP A 9 8.66 23.42 8.40
N ARG A 10 9.83 22.81 8.14
CA ARG A 10 9.93 21.57 7.37
C ARG A 10 9.19 20.43 8.06
N PHE A 11 9.37 20.25 9.37
CA PHE A 11 8.67 19.21 10.12
C PHE A 11 7.14 19.38 10.07
N ASN A 12 6.63 20.59 10.30
CA ASN A 12 5.20 20.86 10.19
C ASN A 12 4.67 20.60 8.77
N LEU A 13 5.43 21.00 7.74
CA LEU A 13 5.07 20.73 6.35
C LEU A 13 5.01 19.22 6.06
N LEU A 14 5.99 18.45 6.53
CA LEU A 14 5.99 16.98 6.38
C LEU A 14 4.81 16.33 7.09
N ILE A 15 4.43 16.81 8.28
CA ILE A 15 3.27 16.30 9.03
C ILE A 15 1.97 16.57 8.27
N VAL A 16 1.78 17.80 7.76
CA VAL A 16 0.58 18.16 7.00
C VAL A 16 0.47 17.34 5.72
N ILE A 17 1.57 17.18 4.99
CA ILE A 17 1.61 16.34 3.78
C ILE A 17 1.27 14.88 4.14
N SER A 18 1.91 14.32 5.16
CA SER A 18 1.62 12.96 5.64
C SER A 18 0.15 12.77 6.02
N ALA A 19 -0.44 13.73 6.75
CA ALA A 19 -1.85 13.71 7.11
C ALA A 19 -2.77 13.76 5.88
N LEU A 20 -2.41 14.54 4.86
CA LEU A 20 -3.15 14.60 3.60
C LEU A 20 -3.11 13.25 2.85
N PHE A 21 -1.97 12.56 2.86
CA PHE A 21 -1.84 11.21 2.29
C PHE A 21 -2.61 10.15 3.10
N MET A 22 -2.77 10.35 4.42
CA MET A 22 -3.56 9.47 5.28
C MET A 22 -5.07 9.69 5.14
N LEU A 23 -5.52 10.88 4.74
CA LEU A 23 -6.93 11.21 4.59
C LEU A 23 -7.71 10.21 3.71
N PRO A 24 -7.27 9.83 2.48
CA PRO A 24 -7.99 8.84 1.69
C PRO A 24 -8.04 7.45 2.33
N LEU A 25 -7.01 7.05 3.10
CA LEU A 25 -7.02 5.80 3.85
C LEU A 25 -8.09 5.81 4.94
N VAL A 26 -8.21 6.92 5.68
CA VAL A 26 -9.25 7.08 6.70
C VAL A 26 -10.64 7.06 6.07
N LEU A 27 -10.84 7.76 4.95
CA LEU A 27 -12.11 7.74 4.24
C LEU A 27 -12.47 6.33 3.74
N MET A 28 -11.51 5.58 3.21
CA MET A 28 -11.72 4.21 2.77
C MET A 28 -12.11 3.29 3.94
N LEU A 29 -11.47 3.44 5.09
CA LEU A 29 -11.81 2.69 6.31
C LEU A 29 -13.24 3.04 6.77
N LEU A 30 -13.57 4.33 6.86
CA LEU A 30 -14.91 4.76 7.25
C LEU A 30 -15.98 4.26 6.26
N ALA A 31 -15.70 4.31 4.96
CA ALA A 31 -16.59 3.80 3.92
C ALA A 31 -16.78 2.27 4.02
N SER A 32 -15.74 1.50 4.37
CA SER A 32 -15.84 0.04 4.53
C SER A 32 -16.81 -0.39 5.66
N LEU A 33 -16.99 0.48 6.66
CA LEU A 33 -17.82 0.24 7.84
C LEU A 33 -19.26 0.76 7.67
N LYS A 34 -19.57 1.46 6.56
CA LYS A 34 -20.91 2.00 6.28
C LYS A 34 -21.88 0.91 5.80
N PRO A 35 -23.17 1.01 6.14
CA PRO A 35 -24.20 0.17 5.55
C PRO A 35 -24.37 0.48 4.05
N ALA A 36 -24.69 -0.54 3.25
CA ALA A 36 -24.86 -0.41 1.79
C ALA A 36 -25.93 0.63 1.41
N GLU A 37 -26.99 0.74 2.20
CA GLU A 37 -28.09 1.69 2.03
C GLU A 37 -27.61 3.15 2.09
N GLN A 38 -26.63 3.43 2.96
CA GLN A 38 -26.04 4.77 3.13
C GLN A 38 -25.10 5.14 1.97
N LEU A 39 -24.52 4.14 1.29
CA LEU A 39 -23.71 4.37 0.09
C LEU A 39 -24.57 4.77 -1.13
N THR A 40 -25.80 4.28 -1.20
CA THR A 40 -26.75 4.61 -2.28
C THR A 40 -27.57 5.87 -2.03
N GLY A 41 -27.83 6.23 -0.77
CA GLY A 41 -28.67 7.36 -0.39
C GLY A 41 -27.91 8.68 -0.19
N ASP A 42 -26.85 8.67 0.64
CA ASP A 42 -26.04 9.86 0.94
C ASP A 42 -24.53 9.54 0.90
N PRO A 43 -23.93 9.57 -0.31
CA PRO A 43 -22.52 9.23 -0.49
C PRO A 43 -21.56 10.25 0.15
N TYR A 44 -22.03 11.46 0.51
CA TYR A 44 -21.19 12.53 1.06
C TYR A 44 -21.06 12.52 2.59
N SER A 45 -21.84 11.71 3.30
CA SER A 45 -21.70 11.60 4.75
C SER A 45 -20.30 11.11 5.11
N LEU A 46 -19.51 11.90 5.84
CA LEU A 46 -18.13 11.52 6.19
C LEU A 46 -18.07 10.44 7.27
N LEU A 47 -19.12 10.31 8.09
CA LEU A 47 -19.17 9.40 9.23
C LEU A 47 -20.25 8.33 9.03
N PRO A 48 -19.98 7.07 9.40
CA PRO A 48 -20.99 6.02 9.36
C PRO A 48 -22.09 6.30 10.40
N GLU A 49 -23.36 6.17 10.01
CA GLU A 49 -24.48 6.27 10.96
C GLU A 49 -24.51 5.09 11.93
N ARG A 50 -24.13 3.91 11.43
CA ARG A 50 -23.98 2.67 12.19
C ARG A 50 -22.75 1.93 11.70
N VAL A 51 -21.97 1.41 12.63
CA VAL A 51 -20.79 0.61 12.32
C VAL A 51 -21.22 -0.83 12.01
N VAL A 52 -21.06 -1.25 10.75
CA VAL A 52 -21.49 -2.56 10.27
C VAL A 52 -20.28 -3.48 10.06
N TRP A 53 -19.93 -4.25 11.10
CA TRP A 53 -18.82 -5.22 11.03
C TRP A 53 -19.13 -6.42 10.13
N SER A 54 -20.41 -6.73 9.90
CA SER A 54 -20.83 -7.84 9.02
C SER A 54 -20.39 -7.65 7.56
N ASN A 55 -20.07 -6.42 7.14
CA ASN A 55 -19.52 -6.14 5.81
C ASN A 55 -18.24 -6.94 5.55
N TYR A 56 -17.37 -7.10 6.56
CA TYR A 56 -16.14 -7.85 6.42
C TYR A 56 -16.39 -9.35 6.26
N GLN A 57 -17.34 -9.91 7.03
CA GLN A 57 -17.72 -11.31 6.91
C GLN A 57 -18.37 -11.59 5.55
N GLN A 58 -19.33 -10.75 5.13
CA GLN A 58 -19.99 -10.87 3.83
C GLN A 58 -18.99 -10.72 2.68
N ALA A 59 -18.03 -9.78 2.76
CA ALA A 59 -16.99 -9.62 1.73
C ALA A 59 -16.12 -10.88 1.55
N LEU A 60 -15.88 -11.63 2.64
CA LEU A 60 -15.14 -12.88 2.60
C LEU A 60 -15.97 -14.07 2.06
N GLU A 61 -17.30 -13.99 2.16
CA GLU A 61 -18.23 -15.03 1.71
C GLU A 61 -18.69 -14.83 0.25
N VAL A 62 -18.82 -13.58 -0.22
CA VAL A 62 -19.29 -13.24 -1.57
C VAL A 62 -18.33 -13.71 -2.67
N VAL A 63 -17.03 -13.74 -2.37
CA VAL A 63 -15.99 -14.22 -3.29
C VAL A 63 -15.13 -15.27 -2.61
N PRO A 64 -14.50 -16.19 -3.35
CA PRO A 64 -13.51 -17.10 -2.80
C PRO A 64 -12.20 -16.35 -2.48
N TYR A 65 -12.25 -15.42 -1.51
CA TYR A 65 -11.19 -14.48 -1.17
C TYR A 65 -9.88 -15.19 -0.86
N LEU A 66 -9.93 -16.28 -0.08
CA LEU A 66 -8.75 -17.07 0.26
C LEU A 66 -8.07 -17.69 -0.96
N LYS A 67 -8.84 -18.07 -2.00
CA LYS A 67 -8.26 -18.59 -3.25
C LYS A 67 -7.54 -17.49 -4.01
N TYR A 68 -8.11 -16.28 -4.09
CA TYR A 68 -7.48 -15.14 -4.75
C TYR A 68 -6.23 -14.65 -4.00
N LEU A 69 -6.27 -14.68 -2.66
CA LEU A 69 -5.13 -14.38 -1.82
C LEU A 69 -4.01 -15.40 -2.05
N ALA A 70 -4.32 -16.70 -2.04
CA ALA A 70 -3.35 -17.75 -2.29
C ALA A 70 -2.71 -17.62 -3.69
N ASN A 71 -3.51 -17.38 -4.73
CA ASN A 71 -3.00 -17.16 -6.08
C ASN A 71 -2.04 -15.96 -6.15
N SER A 72 -2.42 -14.85 -5.53
CA SER A 72 -1.58 -13.64 -5.48
C SER A 72 -0.27 -13.87 -4.74
N ILE A 73 -0.31 -14.63 -3.63
CA ILE A 73 0.89 -15.00 -2.87
C ILE A 73 1.81 -15.88 -3.72
N VAL A 74 1.28 -16.91 -4.39
CA VAL A 74 2.07 -17.80 -5.23
C VAL A 74 2.73 -17.04 -6.38
N LEU A 75 1.98 -16.15 -7.04
CA LEU A 75 2.51 -15.29 -8.10
C LEU A 75 3.60 -14.35 -7.58
N CYS A 76 3.32 -13.64 -6.48
CA CYS A 76 4.27 -12.70 -5.88
C CYS A 76 5.57 -13.40 -5.45
N LEU A 77 5.47 -14.51 -4.73
CA LEU A 77 6.65 -15.28 -4.29
C LEU A 77 7.43 -15.84 -5.48
N GLY A 78 6.74 -16.40 -6.48
CA GLY A 78 7.38 -16.90 -7.69
C GLY A 78 8.15 -15.80 -8.44
N SER A 79 7.51 -14.65 -8.63
CA SER A 79 8.14 -13.50 -9.29
C SER A 79 9.31 -12.93 -8.48
N VAL A 80 9.18 -12.78 -7.17
CA VAL A 80 10.25 -12.28 -6.31
C VAL A 80 11.44 -13.23 -6.32
N LEU A 81 11.23 -14.54 -6.14
CA LEU A 81 12.32 -15.52 -6.16
C LEU A 81 13.02 -15.54 -7.53
N GLY A 82 12.26 -15.57 -8.62
CA GLY A 82 12.81 -15.54 -9.97
C GLY A 82 13.62 -14.26 -10.24
N THR A 83 13.13 -13.11 -9.77
CA THR A 83 13.81 -11.82 -9.91
C THR A 83 15.08 -11.78 -9.09
N VAL A 84 15.02 -12.17 -7.82
CA VAL A 84 16.18 -12.18 -6.92
C VAL A 84 17.28 -13.08 -7.45
N VAL A 85 16.96 -14.32 -7.83
CA VAL A 85 17.95 -15.25 -8.39
C VAL A 85 18.60 -14.67 -9.65
N SER A 86 17.78 -14.15 -10.57
CA SER A 86 18.28 -13.57 -11.83
C SER A 86 19.15 -12.34 -11.59
N CYS A 87 18.68 -11.38 -10.79
CA CYS A 87 19.42 -10.17 -10.45
C CYS A 87 20.71 -10.49 -9.68
N SER A 88 20.69 -11.46 -8.75
CA SER A 88 21.88 -11.87 -8.01
C SER A 88 22.94 -12.50 -8.91
N LEU A 89 22.56 -13.36 -9.86
CA LEU A 89 23.48 -13.95 -10.85
C LEU A 89 24.15 -12.86 -11.71
N VAL A 90 23.34 -11.94 -12.23
CA VAL A 90 23.82 -10.82 -13.06
C VAL A 90 24.74 -9.90 -12.26
N ALA A 91 24.33 -9.50 -11.05
CA ALA A 91 25.12 -8.66 -10.16
C ALA A 91 26.45 -9.31 -9.75
N TYR A 92 26.46 -10.63 -9.49
CA TYR A 92 27.68 -11.37 -9.21
C TYR A 92 28.64 -11.37 -10.40
N GLY A 93 28.11 -11.53 -11.62
CA GLY A 93 28.85 -11.33 -12.86
C GLY A 93 29.57 -9.97 -12.89
N PHE A 94 28.80 -8.89 -12.77
CA PHE A 94 29.33 -7.52 -12.79
C PHE A 94 30.37 -7.28 -11.69
N ALA A 95 30.13 -7.80 -10.48
CA ALA A 95 31.00 -7.58 -9.33
C ALA A 95 32.30 -8.39 -9.40
N ARG A 96 32.24 -9.70 -9.66
CA ARG A 96 33.37 -10.64 -9.43
C ARG A 96 34.04 -11.19 -10.69
N LEU A 97 33.34 -11.34 -11.82
CA LEU A 97 33.91 -11.87 -13.08
C LEU A 97 34.59 -10.79 -13.96
N ARG A 98 35.91 -10.89 -14.13
CA ARG A 98 36.67 -9.99 -15.04
C ARG A 98 36.32 -10.31 -16.50
N TRP A 99 35.64 -9.39 -17.19
CA TRP A 99 35.37 -9.48 -18.64
C TRP A 99 35.80 -8.21 -19.39
N ARG A 100 36.01 -8.33 -20.72
CA ARG A 100 36.31 -7.20 -21.61
C ARG A 100 35.06 -6.32 -21.75
N GLY A 101 35.10 -5.09 -21.24
CA GLY A 101 33.99 -4.13 -21.24
C GLY A 101 33.46 -3.68 -19.86
N ARG A 102 34.02 -4.18 -18.75
CA ARG A 102 33.53 -3.89 -17.37
C ARG A 102 33.62 -2.42 -16.92
N LYS A 103 34.47 -1.59 -17.56
CA LYS A 103 34.76 -0.20 -17.14
C LYS A 103 34.55 0.85 -18.24
N ALA A 104 33.87 0.47 -19.33
CA ALA A 104 33.50 1.44 -20.37
C ALA A 104 32.25 2.21 -19.94
#